data_AF-A0A971JUE9-F1
#
_entry.id   AF-A0A971JUE9-F1
#
_cell.length_a   1.000
_cell.length_b   1.000
_cell.length_c   1.000
_cell.angle_alpha   90.00
_cell.angle_beta   90.00
_cell.angle_gamma   90.00
#
_symmetry.space_group_name_H-M   'P 1'
#
loop_
_entity.id
_entity.type
_entity.pdbx_description
1 polymer ?
#
loop_
_entity_poly.entity_id
_entity_poly.type
_entity_poly.pdbx_seq_one_letter_code
_entity_poly.pdbx_strand_id
1 'polypeptide(L)'
;MALSQQHRRTIHQKLSPIIGDEEADALLAHFPTGPADEPVTRAHFDATIAELRAEMHDLGRQIVMWSTGTVIAGMGLAAAIGAAVGG
;
A
#
# COMPACT_ATOMS: atom_id res chain seq x y z
N MET A 1 -11.56 14.03 -2.53
CA MET A 1 -12.27 15.11 -1.80
C MET A 1 -13.52 14.54 -1.19
N ALA A 2 -13.72 14.72 0.11
CA ALA A 2 -14.91 14.24 0.78
C ALA A 2 -16.09 15.18 0.52
N LEU A 3 -17.26 14.59 0.30
CA LEU A 3 -18.46 15.35 0.07
C LEU A 3 -18.97 15.89 1.42
N SER A 4 -18.96 17.21 1.60
CA SER A 4 -19.55 17.82 2.80
C SER A 4 -21.01 17.41 2.98
N GLN A 5 -21.50 17.32 4.22
CA GLN A 5 -22.89 16.91 4.51
C GLN A 5 -23.93 17.81 3.84
N GLN A 6 -23.61 19.10 3.67
CA GLN A 6 -24.47 20.05 2.96
C GLN A 6 -24.54 19.76 1.45
N HIS A 7 -23.41 19.41 0.83
CA HIS A 7 -23.39 18.98 -0.57
C HIS A 7 -24.11 17.65 -0.77
N ARG A 8 -23.95 16.70 0.17
CA ARG A 8 -24.66 15.40 0.13
C ARG A 8 -26.17 15.59 0.12
N ARG A 9 -26.72 16.45 0.99
CA ARG A 9 -28.16 16.78 0.99
C ARG A 9 -28.61 17.47 -0.28
N THR A 10 -27.83 18.43 -0.79
CA THR A 10 -28.17 19.16 -2.02
C THR A 10 -28.21 18.22 -3.23
N ILE A 11 -27.27 17.28 -3.31
CA ILE A 11 -27.19 16.28 -4.38
C ILE A 11 -28.35 15.29 -4.27
N HIS A 12 -28.64 14.78 -3.07
CA HIS A 12 -29.79 13.91 -2.82
C HIS A 12 -31.11 14.56 -3.23
N GLN A 13 -31.38 15.80 -2.80
CA GLN A 13 -32.61 16.52 -3.17
C GLN A 13 -32.79 16.74 -4.68
N LYS A 14 -31.69 16.87 -5.43
CA LYS A 14 -31.74 17.08 -6.88
C LYS A 14 -31.82 15.78 -7.66
N LEU A 15 -31.22 14.69 -7.16
CA LEU A 15 -31.19 13.39 -7.83
C LEU A 15 -32.38 12.52 -7.51
N SER A 16 -32.88 12.54 -6.27
CA SER A 16 -34.05 11.74 -5.85
C SER A 16 -35.26 11.89 -6.79
N PRO A 17 -35.64 13.09 -7.27
CA PRO A 17 -36.72 13.25 -8.25
C PRO A 17 -36.45 12.66 -9.64
N ILE A 18 -35.19 12.37 -9.99
CA ILE A 18 -34.77 11.92 -11.33
C ILE A 18 -34.56 10.41 -11.34
N ILE A 19 -33.91 9.88 -10.32
CA ILE A 19 -33.46 8.48 -10.29
C ILE A 19 -34.14 7.63 -9.21
N GLY A 20 -34.91 8.24 -8.31
CA GLY A 20 -35.46 7.58 -7.13
C GLY A 20 -34.61 7.84 -5.88
N ASP A 21 -35.25 7.78 -4.71
CA ASP A 21 -34.61 8.04 -3.42
C ASP A 21 -33.56 6.97 -3.10
N GLU A 22 -33.88 5.70 -3.36
CA GLU A 22 -33.04 4.55 -3.05
C GLU A 22 -31.79 4.51 -3.95
N GLU A 23 -31.94 4.83 -5.22
CA GLU A 23 -30.86 4.95 -6.19
C GLU A 23 -29.96 6.17 -5.91
N ALA A 24 -30.54 7.28 -5.45
CA ALA A 24 -29.77 8.45 -5.04
C ALA A 24 -28.91 8.17 -3.81
N ASP A 25 -29.45 7.44 -2.83
CA ASP A 25 -28.70 7.01 -1.65
C ASP A 25 -27.60 5.99 -2.00
N ALA A 26 -27.90 5.00 -2.85
CA ALA A 26 -26.90 4.05 -3.33
C ALA A 26 -25.74 4.75 -4.07
N LEU A 27 -26.05 5.77 -4.88
CA LEU A 27 -25.05 6.56 -5.58
C LEU A 27 -24.21 7.41 -4.62
N LEU A 28 -24.82 7.97 -3.56
CA LEU A 28 -24.13 8.74 -2.55
C LEU A 28 -23.27 7.90 -1.60
N ALA A 29 -23.55 6.61 -1.46
CA ALA A 29 -22.77 5.66 -0.68
C ALA A 29 -21.35 5.43 -1.24
N HIS A 30 -21.14 5.68 -2.54
CA HIS A 30 -19.82 5.61 -3.16
C HIS A 30 -18.91 6.80 -2.80
N PHE A 31 -19.43 7.85 -2.15
CA PHE A 31 -18.65 9.01 -1.74
C PHE A 31 -18.24 8.90 -0.26
N PRO A 32 -16.95 9.12 0.06
CA PRO A 32 -16.47 9.02 1.44
C PRO A 32 -17.26 9.94 2.39
N THR A 33 -17.62 9.40 3.55
CA THR A 33 -18.47 10.07 4.55
C THR A 33 -17.69 10.93 5.54
N GLY A 34 -16.41 10.65 5.73
CA GLY A 34 -15.51 11.43 6.58
C GLY A 34 -14.80 12.55 5.80
N PRO A 35 -14.32 13.60 6.48
CA PRO A 35 -13.47 14.61 5.85
C PRO A 35 -12.27 13.93 5.17
N ALA A 36 -11.98 14.29 3.92
CA ALA A 36 -10.80 13.76 3.22
C ALA A 36 -9.49 14.22 3.90
N ASP A 37 -9.60 15.23 4.75
CA ASP A 37 -8.57 15.74 5.65
C ASP A 37 -8.93 15.43 7.10
N GLU A 38 -9.13 14.16 7.46
CA GLU A 38 -8.90 13.79 8.86
C GLU A 38 -7.43 14.17 9.13
N PRO A 39 -7.13 15.15 10.00
CA PRO A 39 -5.75 15.53 10.24
C PRO A 39 -5.07 14.34 10.91
N VAL A 40 -4.33 13.58 10.11
CA VAL A 40 -3.43 12.56 10.63
C VAL A 40 -2.49 13.27 11.59
N THR A 41 -2.58 12.92 12.88
CA THR A 41 -1.68 13.52 13.86
C THR A 41 -0.24 13.28 13.42
N ARG A 42 0.66 14.25 13.59
CA ARG A 42 2.09 14.07 13.25
C ARG A 42 2.64 12.76 13.81
N ALA A 43 2.24 12.42 15.04
CA ALA A 43 2.61 11.17 15.69
C ALA A 43 2.16 9.92 14.91
N HIS A 44 0.95 9.91 14.35
CA HIS A 44 0.47 8.79 13.52
C HIS A 44 1.24 8.72 12.20
N PHE A 45 1.47 9.84 11.53
CA PHE A 45 2.26 9.87 10.30
C PHE A 45 3.70 9.40 10.53
N ASP A 46 4.35 9.89 11.59
CA ASP A 46 5.71 9.48 11.97
C ASP A 46 5.77 7.99 12.32
N ALA A 47 4.75 7.47 13.02
CA ALA A 47 4.64 6.04 13.32
C ALA A 47 4.50 5.19 12.05
N THR A 48 3.62 5.56 11.12
CA THR A 48 3.43 4.85 9.85
C THR A 48 4.70 4.89 8.98
N ILE A 49 5.42 6.01 8.95
CA ILE A 49 6.69 6.11 8.22
C ILE A 49 7.80 5.27 8.88
N ALA A 50 7.83 5.22 10.22
CA ALA A 50 8.77 4.38 10.95
C ALA A 50 8.52 2.89 10.72
N GLU A 51 7.24 2.47 10.72
CA GLU A 51 6.80 1.11 10.41
C GLU A 51 7.20 0.71 8.99
N LEU A 52 6.88 1.55 8.00
CA LEU A 52 7.25 1.30 6.60
C LEU A 52 8.78 1.18 6.42
N ARG A 53 9.56 2.03 7.12
CA ARG A 53 11.03 1.95 7.06
C ARG A 53 11.55 0.66 7.69
N ALA A 54 10.92 0.18 8.77
CA ALA A 54 11.29 -1.07 9.40
C ALA A 54 11.01 -2.27 8.48
N GLU A 55 9.84 -2.30 7.85
CA GLU A 55 9.48 -3.34 6.86
C GLU A 55 10.44 -3.36 5.67
N MET A 56 10.80 -2.19 5.12
CA MET A 56 11.78 -2.12 4.04
C MET A 56 13.17 -2.60 4.45
N HIS A 57 13.59 -2.31 5.68
CA HIS A 57 14.88 -2.77 6.19
C HIS A 57 14.89 -4.30 6.41
N ASP A 58 13.78 -4.87 6.86
CA ASP A 58 13.63 -6.32 7.04
C ASP A 58 13.62 -7.05 5.70
N LEU A 59 12.84 -6.55 4.73
CA LEU A 59 12.86 -7.05 3.35
C LEU A 59 14.26 -6.94 2.73
N GLY A 60 14.93 -5.81 2.90
CA GLY A 60 16.31 -5.62 2.45
C GLY A 60 17.28 -6.63 3.06
N ARG A 61 17.17 -6.87 4.38
CA ARG A 61 17.98 -7.87 5.09
C ARG A 61 17.72 -9.28 4.59
N GLN A 62 16.46 -9.62 4.32
CA GLN A 62 16.08 -10.92 3.77
C GLN A 62 16.65 -11.12 2.36
N ILE A 63 16.53 -10.11 1.50
CA ILE A 63 17.09 -10.12 0.14
C ILE A 63 18.62 -10.29 0.18
N VAL A 64 19.31 -9.55 1.05
CA VAL A 64 20.78 -9.64 1.20
C VAL A 64 21.20 -11.00 1.74
N MET A 65 20.46 -11.57 2.69
CA MET A 65 20.76 -12.88 3.26
C MET A 65 20.66 -13.99 2.22
N TRP A 66 19.61 -13.98 1.38
CA TRP A 66 19.45 -14.96 0.32
C TRP A 66 20.41 -14.76 -0.85
N SER A 67 20.76 -13.52 -1.21
CA SER A 67 21.73 -13.27 -2.28
C SER A 67 23.17 -13.63 -1.89
N THR A 68 23.54 -13.43 -0.63
CA THR A 68 24.87 -13.84 -0.13
C THR A 68 25.02 -15.37 -0.16
N GLY A 69 23.96 -16.09 0.22
CA GLY A 69 23.94 -17.56 0.15
C GLY A 69 24.09 -18.11 -1.26
N THR A 70 23.44 -17.49 -2.26
CA THR A 70 23.53 -17.93 -3.67
C THR A 70 24.88 -17.63 -4.29
N VAL A 71 25.52 -16.50 -3.98
CA VAL A 71 26.87 -16.17 -4.48
C VAL A 71 27.92 -17.16 -3.94
N ILE A 72 27.87 -17.49 -2.65
CA ILE A 72 28.81 -18.44 -2.04
C ILE A 72 28.63 -19.85 -2.63
N ALA A 73 27.38 -20.31 -2.77
CA ALA A 73 27.10 -21.61 -3.38
C ALA A 73 27.53 -21.68 -4.86
N GLY A 74 27.29 -20.61 -5.62
CA GLY A 74 27.70 -20.52 -7.03
C GLY A 74 29.22 -20.53 -7.22
N MET A 75 29.98 -19.80 -6.38
CA MET A 75 31.44 -19.80 -6.44
C MET A 75 32.06 -21.14 -6.06
N GLY A 76 31.49 -21.84 -5.07
CA GLY A 76 31.95 -23.18 -4.68
C GLY A 76 31.83 -24.20 -5.82
N LEU A 77 30.74 -24.14 -6.59
CA LEU A 77 30.52 -25.03 -7.74
C LEU A 77 31.52 -24.78 -8.87
N ALA A 78 31.80 -23.51 -9.19
CA ALA A 78 32.74 -23.13 -10.24
C ALA A 78 34.18 -23.58 -9.91
N ALA A 79 34.59 -23.45 -8.64
CA ALA A 79 35.91 -23.92 -8.19
C ALA A 79 36.06 -25.45 -8.29
N ALA A 80 35.01 -26.21 -7.94
CA ALA A 80 35.02 -27.66 -8.04
C ALA A 80 35.10 -28.16 -9.49
N ILE A 81 34.39 -27.49 -10.42
CA ILE A 81 34.45 -27.82 -11.85
C ILE A 81 35.84 -27.51 -12.42
N GLY A 82 36.43 -26.35 -12.08
CA GLY A 82 37.78 -26.00 -12.51
C GLY A 82 38.83 -27.00 -12.03
N ALA A 83 38.71 -27.50 -10.79
CA ALA A 83 39.60 -28.51 -10.23
C ALA A 83 39.45 -29.90 -10.88
N ALA A 84 38.26 -30.24 -11.38
CA ALA A 84 38.01 -31.54 -12.03
C ALA A 84 38.41 -31.59 -13.52
N VAL A 85 38.50 -30.44 -14.18
CA VAL A 85 38.82 -30.35 -15.63
C VAL A 85 40.29 -29.98 -15.89
N GLY A 86 40.96 -29.35 -14.92
CA GLY A 86 42.35 -28.90 -15.05
C GLY A 86 43.43 -29.78 -14.40
N GLY A 87 43.07 -30.97 -13.89
CA GLY A 87 43.98 -31.91 -13.21
C GLY A 87 44.36 -33.11 -14.05
#